data_AF-A0A1M4N2D6-F1
#
_entry.id   AF-A0A1M4N2D6-F1
#
_cell.length_a   1.000
_cell.length_b   1.000
_cell.length_c   1.000
_cell.angle_alpha   90.00
_cell.angle_beta   90.00
_cell.angle_gamma   90.00
#
_symmetry.space_group_name_H-M   'P 1'
#
loop_
_entity.id
_entity.type
_entity.pdbx_description
1 polymer ?
#
loop_
_entity_poly.entity_id
_entity_poly.type
_entity_poly.pdbx_seq_one_letter_code
_entity_poly.pdbx_strand_id
1 'polypeptide(L)' 'MSLLFTPYDLAGLTLPNRIVMAPMTRSRAAGA' A
#
# COMPACT_ATOMS: atom_id res chain seq x y z
N MET A 1 -21.36 -0.84 2.88
CA MET A 1 -20.11 -0.55 2.14
C MET A 1 -19.05 -0.14 3.16
N SER A 2 -17.99 -0.92 3.35
CA SER A 2 -16.97 -0.63 4.37
C SER A 2 -15.98 0.44 3.90
N LEU A 3 -15.55 1.34 4.79
CA LEU A 3 -14.59 2.41 4.51
C LEU A 3 -13.28 1.90 3.88
N LEU A 4 -12.90 0.66 4.18
CA LEU A 4 -11.67 0.01 3.71
C LEU A 4 -11.51 0.02 2.17
N PHE A 5 -12.61 -0.10 1.43
CA PHE A 5 -12.61 -0.18 -0.04
C PHE A 5 -12.97 1.14 -0.72
N THR A 6 -12.94 2.25 0.01
CA THR A 6 -13.19 3.59 -0.55
C THR A 6 -11.89 4.27 -0.95
N PRO A 7 -11.90 5.12 -1.99
CA PRO A 7 -10.73 5.89 -2.37
C PRO A 7 -10.20 6.81 -1.25
N TYR A 8 -8.92 7.14 -1.32
CA TYR A 8 -8.24 8.05 -0.41
C TYR A 8 -7.21 8.90 -1.17
N ASP A 9 -7.21 10.21 -0.91
CA ASP A 9 -6.18 11.12 -1.43
C ASP A 9 -4.98 11.13 -0.49
N LEU A 10 -3.82 10.72 -1.00
CA LEU A 10 -2.54 10.79 -0.32
C LEU A 10 -1.66 11.86 -0.99
N ALA A 11 -1.77 13.10 -0.52
CA ALA A 11 -0.98 14.24 -0.99
C ALA A 11 -1.06 14.47 -2.52
N GLY A 12 -2.26 14.37 -3.10
CA GLY A 12 -2.54 14.52 -4.53
C GLY A 12 -2.48 13.20 -5.31
N LEU A 13 -2.08 12.09 -4.68
CA LEU A 13 -2.16 10.76 -5.26
C LEU A 13 -3.45 10.07 -4.82
N THR A 14 -4.37 9.83 -5.75
CA THR A 14 -5.59 9.06 -5.46
C THR A 14 -5.29 7.57 -5.36
N LEU A 15 -5.47 6.99 -4.17
CA LEU A 15 -5.42 5.56 -3.92
C LEU A 15 -6.83 4.96 -4.04
N PRO A 16 -6.99 3.79 -4.65
CA PRO A 16 -8.31 3.18 -4.89
C PRO A 16 -8.94 2.59 -3.62
N ASN A 17 -8.15 2.31 -2.60
CA ASN A 17 -8.58 1.74 -1.33
C ASN A 17 -7.64 2.17 -0.19
N ARG A 18 -7.97 1.75 1.04
CA ARG A 18 -7.23 2.08 2.26
C ARG A 18 -6.39 0.91 2.77
N ILE A 19 -6.04 -0.03 1.89
CA ILE A 19 -5.24 -1.21 2.20
C ILE A 19 -3.81 -0.96 1.72
N VAL A 20 -2.83 -1.13 2.62
CA VAL A 20 -1.42 -0.92 2.32
C VAL A 20 -0.63 -2.22 2.44
N MET A 21 0.37 -2.40 1.58
CA MET A 21 1.40 -3.40 1.78
C MET A 21 2.45 -2.82 2.73
N ALA A 22 2.48 -3.29 3.98
CA ALA A 22 3.50 -2.89 4.93
C ALA A 22 4.91 -3.32 4.46
N PRO A 23 5.97 -2.58 4.81
CA PRO A 23 7.33 -3.01 4.54
C PRO A 23 7.63 -4.29 5.32
N MET A 24 8.07 -5.32 4.61
CA MET A 24 8.43 -6.62 5.19
C MET A 24 9.76 -7.09 4.63
N THR A 25 10.74 -7.36 5.51
CA THR A 25 12.02 -7.94 5.10
C THR A 25 11.79 -9.30 4.45
N ARG A 26 12.20 -9.44 3.19
CA ARG A 26 12.11 -10.72 2.45
C ARG A 26 13.45 -11.43 2.27
N SER A 27 14.57 -10.73 2.49
CA SER A 27 15.93 -11.25 2.28
C SER A 27 16.12 -11.93 0.92
N ARG A 28 15.65 -11.29 -0.17
CA ARG A 28 15.68 -11.83 -1.54
C ARG A 28 16.64 -11.08 -2.49
N ALA A 29 17.60 -10.32 -1.97
CA ALA A 29 18.60 -9.70 -2.83
C ALA A 29 19.51 -10.77 -3.44
N ALA A 30 19.72 -10.73 -4.77
CA ALA A 30 20.45 -11.79 -5.50
C ALA A 30 21.98 -11.66 -5.47
N GLY A 31 22.53 -10.54 -4.99
CA GLY A 31 23.96 -10.23 -5.06
C GLY A 31 24.54 -9.72 -3.74
N ALA A 32 24.26 -10.42 -2.64
CA ALA A 32 24.88 -10.15 -1.34
C ALA A 32 26.30 -10.72 -1.29
#